data_AF-A0A1F9DFW7-F1
#
_entry.id   AF-A0A1F9DFW7-F1
#
_cell.length_a   1.000
_cell.length_b   1.000
_cell.length_c   1.000
_cell.angle_alpha   90.00
_cell.angle_beta   90.00
_cell.angle_gamma   90.00
#
_symmetry.space_group_name_H-M   'P 1'
#
loop_
_entity.id
_entity.type
_entity.pdbx_description
1 polymer ?
#
loop_
_entity_poly.entity_id
_entity_poly.type
_entity_poly.pdbx_seq_one_letter_code
_entity_poly.pdbx_strand_id
1 'polypeptide(L)'
;MAEINILKTDTRGRITLPAAFRKEPLFEYAIKGDQIILYPVRTVRKYPDMSDLPAEELAPEWVAKEKKINTDIRSGIVAASPAEAVKKTRK
;
A
#
# COMPACT_ATOMS: atom_id res chain seq x y z
N MET A 1 -29.82 6.99 -10.22
CA MET A 1 -28.43 7.02 -10.72
C MET A 1 -28.25 8.35 -11.43
N ALA A 2 -27.24 9.14 -11.08
CA ALA A 2 -27.03 10.45 -11.71
C ALA A 2 -26.15 10.26 -12.95
N GLU A 3 -26.71 10.51 -14.13
CA GLU A 3 -25.96 10.50 -15.38
C GLU A 3 -25.33 11.90 -15.57
N ILE A 4 -24.02 11.93 -15.77
CA ILE A 4 -23.26 13.18 -15.91
C ILE A 4 -22.51 13.14 -17.24
N ASN A 5 -22.89 14.04 -18.13
CA ASN A 5 -22.21 14.19 -19.42
C ASN A 5 -20.97 15.06 -19.26
N ILE A 6 -19.79 14.45 -19.34
CA ILE A 6 -18.50 15.14 -19.22
C ILE A 6 -18.00 15.47 -20.62
N LEU A 7 -18.01 16.75 -20.97
CA LEU A 7 -17.67 17.23 -22.32
C LEU A 7 -16.19 17.59 -22.50
N LYS A 8 -15.40 17.69 -21.42
CA LYS A 8 -14.00 18.11 -21.50
C LYS A 8 -13.16 17.55 -20.35
N THR A 9 -12.02 16.95 -20.69
CA THR A 9 -10.96 16.59 -19.75
C THR A 9 -9.87 17.66 -19.74
N ASP A 10 -9.07 17.72 -18.69
CA ASP A 10 -7.84 18.50 -18.73
C ASP A 10 -6.74 17.83 -19.59
N THR A 11 -5.57 18.46 -19.70
CA THR A 11 -4.44 17.95 -20.50
C THR A 11 -3.86 16.63 -19.99
N ARG A 12 -4.25 16.18 -18.79
CA ARG A 12 -3.85 14.90 -18.18
C ARG A 12 -5.01 13.90 -18.14
N GLY A 13 -6.13 14.18 -18.80
CA GLY A 13 -7.31 13.30 -18.82
C GLY A 13 -8.13 13.33 -17.52
N ARG A 14 -7.90 14.31 -16.62
CA ARG A 14 -8.66 14.43 -15.37
C ARG A 14 -10.01 15.07 -15.61
N ILE A 15 -10.99 14.65 -14.81
CA ILE A 15 -12.35 15.15 -14.81
C ILE A 15 -12.69 15.81 -13.47
N THR A 16 -13.43 16.91 -13.51
CA THR A 16 -13.94 17.55 -12.30
C THR A 16 -15.31 16.96 -11.98
N LEU A 17 -15.40 16.23 -10.87
CA LEU A 17 -16.67 15.67 -10.41
C LEU A 17 -17.62 16.75 -9.87
N PRO A 18 -18.95 16.60 -10.06
CA PRO A 18 -19.94 17.51 -9.47
C PRO A 18 -19.89 17.55 -7.94
N ALA A 19 -20.40 18.63 -7.36
CA ALA A 19 -20.31 18.89 -5.92
C ALA A 19 -20.83 17.76 -5.03
N ALA A 20 -21.88 17.04 -5.47
CA ALA A 20 -22.45 15.92 -4.74
C ALA A 20 -21.45 14.77 -4.49
N PHE A 21 -20.46 14.61 -5.37
CA PHE A 21 -19.47 13.53 -5.34
C PHE A 21 -18.14 13.94 -4.70
N ARG A 22 -17.96 15.21 -4.33
CA ARG A 22 -16.69 15.72 -3.75
C ARG A 22 -16.39 15.20 -2.36
N LYS A 23 -17.40 14.68 -1.65
CA LYS A 23 -17.25 14.12 -0.30
C LYS A 23 -16.80 12.66 -0.30
N GLU A 24 -16.85 11.99 -1.45
CA GLU A 24 -16.44 10.61 -1.57
C GLU A 24 -14.90 10.53 -1.71
N PRO A 25 -14.22 9.68 -0.91
CA PRO A 25 -12.76 9.66 -0.86
C PRO A 25 -12.14 8.97 -2.08
N LEU A 26 -12.82 7.98 -2.66
CA LEU A 26 -12.31 7.16 -3.74
C LEU A 26 -13.46 6.58 -4.57
N PHE A 27 -13.22 6.43 -5.86
CA PHE A 27 -14.11 5.76 -6.79
C PHE A 27 -13.38 4.61 -7.49
N GLU A 28 -14.03 3.46 -7.58
CA GLU A 28 -13.70 2.43 -8.57
C GLU A 28 -14.43 2.75 -9.87
N TYR A 29 -13.84 2.43 -11.02
CA TYR A 29 -14.48 2.66 -12.31
C TYR A 29 -14.61 1.38 -13.13
N ALA A 30 -15.68 1.28 -13.91
CA ALA A 30 -15.87 0.27 -14.93
C ALA A 30 -16.22 0.92 -16.26
N ILE A 31 -15.67 0.40 -17.35
CA ILE A 31 -16.00 0.85 -18.71
C ILE A 31 -17.05 -0.12 -19.27
N LYS A 32 -18.20 0.42 -19.70
CA LYS A 32 -19.25 -0.33 -20.39
C LYS A 32 -19.60 0.38 -21.69
N GLY A 33 -19.10 -0.14 -22.81
CA GLY A 33 -19.20 0.55 -24.10
C GLY A 33 -18.52 1.92 -24.02
N ASP A 34 -19.27 2.96 -24.37
CA ASP A 34 -18.80 4.35 -24.37
C ASP A 34 -19.01 5.08 -23.02
N GLN A 35 -19.44 4.35 -21.97
CA GLN A 35 -19.71 4.92 -20.65
C GLN A 35 -18.66 4.50 -19.62
N ILE A 36 -18.22 5.46 -18.82
CA ILE A 36 -17.43 5.22 -17.60
C ILE A 36 -18.38 5.30 -16.41
N ILE A 37 -18.49 4.21 -15.64
CA ILE A 37 -19.33 4.13 -14.45
C ILE A 37 -18.42 4.20 -13.22
N LEU A 38 -18.70 5.14 -12.32
CA LEU A 38 -17.95 5.34 -11.07
C LEU A 38 -18.74 4.79 -9.88
N TYR A 39 -18.12 3.93 -9.08
CA TYR A 39 -18.67 3.34 -7.86
C TYR A 39 -17.96 3.94 -6.63
N PRO A 40 -18.69 4.59 -5.71
CA PRO A 40 -18.08 5.14 -4.50
C PRO A 40 -17.58 4.00 -3.60
N VAL A 41 -16.30 4.06 -3.24
CA VAL A 41 -15.66 3.06 -2.38
C VAL A 41 -15.94 3.42 -0.92
N ARG A 42 -16.92 2.74 -0.31
CA ARG A 42 -17.30 2.96 1.10
C ARG A 42 -16.26 2.45 2.11
N THR A 43 -15.40 1.54 1.69
CA THR A 43 -14.38 0.94 2.54
C THR A 43 -13.06 0.99 1.80
N VAL A 44 -12.14 1.84 2.27
CA VAL A 44 -10.73 1.58 2.09
C VAL A 44 -10.48 0.25 2.78
N ARG A 45 -10.53 -0.88 2.06
CA ARG A 45 -9.94 -2.13 2.56
C ARG A 45 -8.45 -1.82 2.68
N LYS A 46 -8.03 -1.27 3.83
CA LYS A 46 -6.62 -1.02 4.15
C LYS A 46 -5.82 -2.32 4.05
N TYR A 47 -6.50 -3.45 4.21
CA TYR A 47 -5.98 -4.79 3.94
C TYR A 47 -7.06 -5.57 3.18
N PRO A 48 -6.76 -6.13 1.99
CA PRO A 48 -7.57 -7.21 1.45
C PRO A 48 -7.62 -8.33 2.48
N ASP A 49 -8.73 -9.06 2.52
CA ASP A 49 -8.82 -10.26 3.33
C ASP A 49 -7.85 -11.30 2.74
N MET A 50 -6.75 -11.56 3.45
CA MET A 50 -5.68 -12.46 3.00
C MET A 50 -5.91 -13.89 3.50
N SER A 51 -7.07 -14.18 4.12
CA SER A 51 -7.38 -15.50 4.68
C SER A 51 -7.50 -16.61 3.63
N ASP A 52 -7.80 -16.26 2.37
CA ASP A 52 -7.87 -17.18 1.24
C ASP A 52 -6.52 -17.38 0.52
N LEU A 53 -5.48 -16.63 0.89
CA LEU A 53 -4.16 -16.86 0.31
C LEU A 53 -3.52 -18.10 0.95
N PRO A 54 -2.90 -18.96 0.14
CA PRO A 54 -2.13 -20.06 0.70
C PRO A 54 -1.01 -19.46 1.57
N ALA A 55 -1.00 -19.83 2.84
CA ALA A 55 0.15 -19.58 3.69
C ALA A 55 1.32 -20.35 3.06
N GLU A 56 2.21 -19.62 2.40
CA GLU A 56 3.41 -20.22 1.84
C GLU A 56 4.22 -20.77 3.03
N GLU A 57 4.32 -22.09 3.13
CA GLU A 57 5.16 -22.74 4.14
C GLU A 57 6.60 -22.37 3.84
N LEU A 58 7.08 -21.30 4.48
CA LEU A 58 8.47 -20.89 4.41
C LEU A 58 9.33 -22.06 4.90
N ALA A 59 10.41 -22.34 4.17
CA ALA A 59 11.36 -23.37 4.59
C ALA A 59 11.79 -23.12 6.05
N PRO A 60 11.94 -24.15 6.89
CA PRO A 60 12.23 -24.00 8.33
C PRO A 60 13.45 -23.11 8.63
N GLU A 61 14.44 -23.10 7.73
CA GLU A 61 15.63 -22.26 7.81
C GLU A 61 15.32 -20.76 7.76
N TRP A 62 14.36 -20.35 6.92
CA TRP A 62 13.91 -18.96 6.80
C TRP A 62 13.17 -18.52 8.05
N VAL A 63 12.25 -19.34 8.55
CA VAL A 63 11.50 -19.08 9.79
C VAL A 63 12.47 -18.93 10.98
N ALA A 64 13.48 -19.80 11.08
CA ALA A 64 14.49 -19.72 12.13
C ALA A 64 15.35 -18.45 12.02
N LYS A 65 15.76 -18.07 10.81
CA LYS A 65 16.56 -16.86 10.54
C LYS A 65 15.79 -15.59 10.84
N GLU A 66 14.53 -15.52 10.41
CA GLU A 66 13.66 -14.38 10.64
C GLU A 66 13.38 -14.19 12.14
N LYS A 67 13.04 -15.28 12.85
CA LYS A 67 12.85 -15.23 14.30
C LYS A 67 14.11 -14.72 15.00
N LYS A 68 15.30 -15.19 14.61
CA LYS A 68 16.59 -14.76 15.18
C LYS A 68 16.85 -13.26 14.98
N ILE A 69 16.48 -12.70 13.82
CA ILE A 69 16.65 -11.27 13.51
C ILE A 69 15.61 -10.44 14.27
N ASN A 70 14.34 -10.85 14.25
CA ASN A 70 13.26 -10.08 14.85
C ASN A 70 13.29 -10.08 16.39
N THR A 71 13.89 -11.10 17.00
CA THR A 71 14.16 -11.12 18.46
C THR A 71 15.55 -10.62 18.82
N ASP A 72 16.30 -10.02 17.88
CA ASP A 72 17.62 -9.48 18.18
C ASP A 72 17.49 -8.22 19.04
N ILE A 73 17.76 -8.39 20.33
CA ILE A 73 17.73 -7.32 21.34
C ILE A 73 19.07 -6.61 21.52
N ARG A 74 20.07 -6.86 20.64
CA ARG A 74 21.37 -6.21 20.75
C ARG A 74 21.22 -4.70 20.62
N SER A 75 21.78 -3.98 21.59
CA SER A 75 21.81 -2.52 21.59
C SER A 75 22.59 -2.00 20.37
N GLY A 76 22.05 -1.00 19.69
CA GLY A 76 22.75 -0.32 18.60
C GLY A 76 24.10 0.23 19.06
N ILE A 77 25.11 0.17 18.19
CA ILE A 77 26.44 0.68 18.48
C ILE A 77 26.49 2.16 18.13
N VAL A 78 26.70 3.00 19.13
CA VAL A 78 26.97 4.43 18.93
C VAL A 78 28.47 4.64 18.70
N ALA A 79 28.83 5.17 17.54
CA ALA A 79 30.21 5.49 17.15
C ALA A 79 30.25 6.76 16.29
N ALA A 80 31.35 7.50 16.35
CA ALA A 80 31.50 8.75 15.60
C ALA A 80 31.88 8.51 14.12
N SER A 81 32.32 7.30 13.78
CA SER A 81 32.67 6.91 12.41
C SER A 81 32.43 5.41 12.13
N PRO A 82 32.29 5.01 10.86
CA PRO A 82 32.16 3.59 10.48
C PRO A 82 33.34 2.71 10.94
N ALA A 83 34.57 3.24 10.90
CA ALA A 83 35.76 2.51 11.33
C ALA A 83 35.76 2.21 12.85
N GLU A 84 35.22 3.12 13.66
CA GLU A 84 35.04 2.91 15.10
C GLU A 84 33.90 1.93 15.40
N ALA A 85 32.81 1.99 14.64
CA ALA A 85 31.71 1.01 14.76
C ALA A 85 32.20 -0.42 14.50
N VAL A 86 33.05 -0.62 13.48
CA VAL A 86 33.65 -1.94 13.17
C VAL A 86 34.59 -2.42 14.29
N LYS A 87 35.32 -1.52 14.95
CA LYS A 87 36.14 -1.90 16.13
C LYS A 87 35.27 -2.33 17.32
N LYS A 88 34.13 -1.67 17.53
CA LYS A 88 33.19 -1.98 18.63
C LYS A 88 32.34 -3.22 18.39
N THR A 89 32.09 -3.62 17.13
CA THR A 89 31.39 -4.88 16.79
C THR A 89 32.27 -6.12 16.96
N ARG A 90 33.60 -5.97 16.91
CA ARG A 90 34.58 -7.07 17.03
C ARG A 90 35.02 -7.37 18.47
N LYS A 91 34.61 -6.54 19.44
CA LYS A 91 34.78 -6.81 20.88
C LYS A 91 33.55 -7.51 21.40
#